data_AF-A0A2P4SKZ0-F1
#
_entry.id   AF-A0A2P4SKZ0-F1
#
_cell.length_a   1.000
_cell.length_b   1.000
_cell.length_c   1.000
_cell.angle_alpha   90.00
_cell.angle_beta   90.00
_cell.angle_gamma   90.00
#
_symmetry.space_group_name_H-M   'P 1'
#
loop_
_entity.id
_entity.type
_entity.pdbx_description
1 polymer ?
#
loop_
_entity_poly.entity_id
_entity_poly.type
_entity_poly.pdbx_seq_one_letter_code
_entity_poly.pdbx_strand_id
1 'polypeptide(L)'
;YLLITVGVVYVKSFPQSRKDILKDLVEMCRGVQHPLRGLFLRNYLLQCTRNILPDEGEQADEETTGDISDSMDFVLLNFAEMNKLWVRMQHQGHSRDREKRERERQELRILVGTNLVRLSQLEGVNVERYKQIVLPGILEQVVNCRDALAQEYLMECIIQVFPDEFHLQTLNPFLRACAELHQNVNVKNIIIALIDRLALFAHREDGPGIPADIKLFDIFSQQVATVIQSRQDMPSEDVVSLQVSLINLAMKCYPDRVDYVDKVLETTVEIFNKLNLEHIATSSAVSKELTRLLKIPVDTYNNILTVLRLKHFHPLFEYFDYESRKSMSCYVLSNVLDYNTEIVSQEQVDAIMNLVSTLIQDQPDQPAEDPDPEDFADEQSLVGRFIHLLHSDDPDQQYKILNTARKHFGAGGNQRIRFTLPPLVFAAYQLAFRYKENSKVDDKWEKKCQKIFSFAHQTISALIKAELAELPLRLFLQGALAAGEIGFENHETVAYEFMSQVSVQLL
;
A
#
# COMPACT_ATOMS: atom_id res chain seq x y z
N TYR A 1 6.34 -48.63 -13.21
CA TYR A 1 7.61 -48.24 -13.85
C TYR A 1 7.81 -48.95 -15.19
N LEU A 2 8.12 -50.24 -15.28
CA LEU A 2 8.33 -50.91 -16.59
C LEU A 2 7.15 -50.75 -17.56
N LEU A 3 5.91 -50.91 -17.09
CA LEU A 3 4.71 -50.69 -17.92
C LEU A 3 4.63 -49.25 -18.46
N ILE A 4 5.04 -48.25 -17.68
CA ILE A 4 5.09 -46.84 -18.13
C ILE A 4 6.15 -46.68 -19.22
N THR A 5 7.33 -47.27 -19.02
CA THR A 5 8.42 -47.22 -20.01
C THR A 5 8.00 -47.85 -21.34
N VAL A 6 7.40 -49.05 -21.29
CA VAL A 6 6.87 -49.73 -22.48
C VAL A 6 5.72 -48.96 -23.08
N GLY A 7 4.79 -48.45 -22.27
CA GLY A 7 3.63 -47.69 -22.72
C GLY A 7 4.01 -46.42 -23.49
N VAL A 8 5.01 -45.66 -23.02
CA VAL A 8 5.51 -44.48 -23.74
C VAL A 8 6.15 -44.85 -25.08
N VAL A 9 6.86 -45.98 -25.14
CA VAL A 9 7.40 -46.50 -26.41
C VAL A 9 6.26 -46.90 -27.35
N TYR A 10 5.23 -47.56 -26.83
CA TYR A 10 4.06 -47.94 -27.62
C TYR A 10 3.29 -46.73 -28.14
N VAL A 11 3.10 -45.67 -27.34
CA VAL A 11 2.47 -44.43 -27.80
C VAL A 11 3.23 -43.83 -28.98
N LYS A 12 4.56 -43.88 -28.96
CA LYS A 12 5.40 -43.37 -30.06
C LYS A 12 5.39 -44.28 -31.30
N SER A 13 5.42 -45.60 -31.09
CA SER A 13 5.48 -46.58 -32.18
C SER A 13 4.12 -46.87 -32.81
N PHE A 14 3.03 -46.67 -32.07
CA PHE A 14 1.66 -46.95 -32.46
C PHE A 14 0.74 -45.76 -32.11
N PRO A 15 0.80 -44.65 -32.89
CA PRO A 15 0.03 -43.43 -32.63
C PRO A 15 -1.48 -43.66 -32.56
N GLN A 16 -2.00 -44.69 -33.23
CA GLN A 16 -3.40 -45.10 -33.20
C GLN A 16 -3.87 -45.58 -31.83
N SER A 17 -2.95 -45.99 -30.96
CA SER A 17 -3.24 -46.44 -29.59
C SER A 17 -2.95 -45.39 -28.52
N ARG A 18 -2.55 -44.17 -28.92
CA ARG A 18 -2.05 -43.14 -28.01
C ARG A 18 -3.06 -42.79 -26.92
N LYS A 19 -4.29 -42.46 -27.31
CA LYS A 19 -5.38 -42.11 -26.38
C LYS A 19 -5.62 -43.22 -25.36
N ASP A 20 -5.77 -44.45 -25.84
CA ASP A 20 -6.12 -45.60 -25.02
C ASP A 20 -5.01 -45.95 -24.04
N ILE A 21 -3.75 -45.95 -24.49
CA ILE A 21 -2.59 -46.25 -23.62
C ILE A 21 -2.41 -45.16 -22.57
N LEU A 22 -2.53 -43.87 -22.92
CA LEU A 22 -2.43 -42.79 -21.94
C LEU A 22 -3.51 -42.95 -20.86
N LYS A 23 -4.76 -43.18 -21.27
CA LYS A 23 -5.87 -43.43 -20.35
C LYS A 23 -5.66 -44.66 -19.48
N ASP A 24 -5.22 -45.77 -20.08
CA ASP A 24 -4.98 -47.02 -19.34
C ASP A 24 -3.83 -46.87 -18.33
N LEU A 25 -2.72 -46.22 -18.71
CA LEU A 25 -1.58 -46.02 -17.80
C LEU A 25 -1.96 -45.20 -16.55
N VAL A 26 -2.74 -44.12 -16.69
CA VAL A 26 -3.16 -43.30 -15.55
C VAL A 26 -4.19 -44.02 -14.67
N GLU A 27 -5.07 -44.83 -15.27
CA GLU A 27 -6.04 -45.66 -14.58
C GLU A 27 -5.36 -46.79 -13.80
N MET A 28 -4.42 -47.51 -14.42
CA MET A 28 -3.66 -48.58 -13.77
C MET A 28 -2.78 -48.05 -12.63
N CYS A 29 -2.35 -46.79 -12.67
CA CYS A 29 -1.67 -46.15 -11.54
C CYS A 29 -2.55 -46.01 -10.29
N ARG A 30 -3.89 -46.11 -10.39
CA ARG A 30 -4.79 -46.18 -9.22
C ARG A 30 -4.53 -47.42 -8.36
N GLY A 31 -3.88 -48.46 -8.88
CA GLY A 31 -3.49 -49.63 -8.09
C GLY A 31 -2.51 -49.32 -6.94
N VAL A 32 -1.74 -48.23 -7.02
CA VAL A 32 -0.76 -47.85 -5.98
C VAL A 32 -1.31 -46.73 -5.10
N GLN A 33 -1.97 -47.10 -4.01
CA GLN A 33 -2.58 -46.16 -3.05
C GLN A 33 -1.62 -45.70 -1.92
N HIS A 34 -0.40 -46.23 -1.88
CA HIS A 34 0.60 -45.80 -0.89
C HIS A 34 1.09 -44.38 -1.19
N PRO A 35 0.98 -43.40 -0.27
CA PRO A 35 1.23 -41.98 -0.55
C PRO A 35 2.57 -41.68 -1.23
N LEU A 36 3.69 -42.03 -0.57
CA LEU A 36 5.04 -41.72 -1.08
C LEU A 36 5.34 -42.40 -2.42
N ARG A 37 5.19 -43.73 -2.47
CA ARG A 37 5.43 -44.53 -3.68
C ARG A 37 4.52 -44.13 -4.84
N GLY A 38 3.24 -43.84 -4.56
CA GLY A 38 2.26 -43.41 -5.56
C GLY A 38 2.61 -42.03 -6.13
N LEU A 39 3.03 -41.07 -5.29
CA LEU A 39 3.47 -39.75 -5.74
C LEU A 39 4.68 -39.85 -6.68
N PHE A 40 5.72 -40.60 -6.31
CA PHE A 40 6.89 -40.78 -7.17
C PHE A 40 6.56 -41.54 -8.46
N LEU A 41 5.70 -42.56 -8.40
CA LEU A 41 5.25 -43.29 -9.59
C LEU A 41 4.49 -42.38 -10.56
N ARG A 42 3.57 -41.57 -10.05
CA ARG A 42 2.77 -40.63 -10.85
C ARG A 42 3.58 -39.45 -11.37
N ASN A 43 4.56 -38.97 -10.60
CA ASN A 43 5.51 -37.97 -11.08
C ASN A 43 6.38 -38.55 -12.22
N TYR A 44 6.87 -39.78 -12.06
CA TYR A 44 7.59 -40.48 -13.14
C TYR A 44 6.73 -40.67 -14.38
N LEU A 45 5.46 -41.04 -14.23
CA LEU A 45 4.50 -41.10 -15.34
C LEU A 45 4.43 -39.76 -16.08
N LEU A 46 4.27 -38.65 -15.35
CA LEU A 46 4.18 -37.31 -15.93
C LEU A 46 5.48 -36.91 -16.67
N GLN A 47 6.64 -37.25 -16.13
CA GLN A 47 7.93 -36.98 -16.78
C GLN A 47 8.10 -37.79 -18.07
N CYS A 48 7.75 -39.08 -18.04
CA CYS A 48 7.85 -39.94 -19.22
C CYS A 48 6.84 -39.56 -20.32
N THR A 49 5.67 -39.06 -19.93
CA THR A 49 4.60 -38.66 -20.87
C THR A 49 4.76 -37.23 -21.39
N ARG A 50 5.73 -36.44 -20.88
CA ARG A 50 5.89 -35.01 -21.22
C ARG A 50 5.77 -34.73 -22.71
N ASN A 51 6.59 -35.35 -23.56
CA ASN A 51 6.68 -35.00 -24.98
C ASN A 51 5.78 -35.85 -25.89
N ILE A 52 4.78 -36.55 -25.34
CA ILE A 52 3.89 -37.45 -26.10
C ILE A 52 2.40 -37.20 -25.82
N LEU A 53 2.09 -36.21 -24.97
CA LEU A 53 0.71 -35.79 -24.74
C LEU A 53 0.20 -35.12 -26.02
N PRO A 54 -0.97 -35.51 -26.54
CA PRO A 54 -1.58 -34.82 -27.67
C PRO A 54 -1.71 -33.31 -27.45
N ASP A 55 -1.36 -32.51 -28.44
CA ASP A 55 -1.41 -31.04 -28.37
C ASP A 55 -1.77 -30.43 -29.73
N GLU A 56 -2.22 -29.17 -29.73
CA GLU A 56 -2.43 -28.40 -30.95
C GLU A 56 -1.08 -27.92 -31.48
N GLY A 57 -0.70 -28.34 -32.70
CA GLY A 57 0.61 -28.06 -33.29
C GLY A 57 1.40 -29.31 -33.70
N GLU A 58 0.89 -30.51 -33.40
CA GLU A 58 1.42 -31.75 -33.94
C GLU A 58 1.17 -31.87 -35.45
N GLN A 59 2.08 -32.52 -36.17
CA GLN A 59 1.89 -32.84 -37.59
C GLN A 59 0.67 -33.76 -37.73
N ALA A 60 -0.28 -33.37 -38.58
CA ALA A 60 -1.52 -34.10 -38.77
C ALA A 60 -1.28 -35.42 -39.52
N ASP A 61 -0.94 -36.47 -38.78
CA ASP A 61 -0.98 -37.85 -39.26
C ASP A 61 -2.37 -38.42 -38.97
N GLU A 62 -3.13 -38.83 -40.00
CA GLU A 62 -4.50 -39.37 -39.88
C GLU A 62 -4.61 -40.62 -38.97
N GLU A 63 -3.48 -41.23 -38.64
CA GLU A 63 -3.40 -42.42 -37.77
C GLU A 63 -3.23 -42.08 -36.29
N THR A 64 -2.99 -40.81 -35.92
CA THR A 64 -2.83 -40.39 -34.52
C THR A 64 -4.19 -40.34 -33.80
N THR A 65 -4.29 -40.95 -32.63
CA THR A 65 -5.51 -40.85 -31.79
C THR A 65 -5.30 -39.98 -30.55
N GLY A 66 -6.35 -39.24 -30.21
CA GLY A 66 -6.41 -38.37 -29.05
C GLY A 66 -6.06 -36.92 -29.34
N ASP A 67 -6.73 -36.02 -28.63
CA ASP A 67 -6.61 -34.57 -28.78
C ASP A 67 -6.17 -33.90 -27.46
N ILE A 68 -6.06 -32.57 -27.50
CA ILE A 68 -5.73 -31.76 -26.33
C ILE A 68 -6.68 -31.98 -25.13
N SER A 69 -7.95 -32.35 -25.37
CA SER A 69 -8.90 -32.65 -24.30
C SER A 69 -8.48 -33.91 -23.54
N ASP A 70 -8.04 -34.94 -24.26
CA ASP A 70 -7.50 -36.16 -23.66
C ASP A 70 -6.24 -35.87 -22.81
N SER A 71 -5.38 -34.95 -23.26
CA SER A 71 -4.22 -34.48 -22.48
C SER A 71 -4.62 -33.75 -21.20
N MET A 72 -5.57 -32.82 -21.29
CA MET A 72 -6.08 -32.10 -20.12
C MET A 72 -6.69 -33.07 -19.11
N ASP A 73 -7.58 -33.97 -19.54
CA ASP A 73 -8.22 -34.97 -18.69
C ASP A 73 -7.20 -35.91 -18.05
N PHE A 74 -6.20 -36.38 -18.81
CA PHE A 74 -5.13 -37.21 -18.30
C PHE A 74 -4.34 -36.52 -17.17
N VAL A 75 -3.91 -35.27 -17.39
CA VAL A 75 -3.11 -34.55 -16.40
C VAL A 75 -3.97 -34.13 -15.20
N LEU A 76 -5.21 -33.70 -15.40
CA LEU A 76 -6.14 -33.36 -14.31
C LEU A 76 -6.48 -34.60 -13.45
N LEU A 77 -6.69 -35.76 -14.07
CA LEU A 77 -6.89 -37.01 -13.34
C LEU A 77 -5.64 -37.37 -12.52
N ASN A 78 -4.46 -37.24 -13.12
CA ASN A 78 -3.22 -37.50 -12.39
C ASN A 78 -3.01 -36.51 -11.24
N PHE A 79 -3.30 -35.23 -11.46
CA PHE A 79 -3.27 -34.18 -10.45
C PHE A 79 -4.21 -34.48 -9.28
N ALA A 80 -5.47 -34.82 -9.56
CA ALA A 80 -6.46 -35.15 -8.54
C ALA A 80 -5.99 -36.32 -7.65
N GLU A 81 -5.46 -37.39 -8.25
CA GLU A 81 -4.94 -38.53 -7.50
C GLU A 81 -3.65 -38.19 -6.74
N MET A 82 -2.75 -37.39 -7.32
CA MET A 82 -1.54 -36.93 -6.60
C MET A 82 -1.89 -36.03 -5.41
N ASN A 83 -2.86 -35.12 -5.56
CA ASN A 83 -3.33 -34.28 -4.46
C ASN A 83 -3.94 -35.13 -3.34
N LYS A 84 -4.79 -36.12 -3.67
CA LYS A 84 -5.34 -37.08 -2.69
C LYS A 84 -4.24 -37.86 -1.97
N LEU A 85 -3.23 -38.36 -2.69
CA LEU A 85 -2.10 -39.06 -2.08
C LEU A 85 -1.30 -38.13 -1.15
N TRP A 86 -1.10 -36.88 -1.55
CA TRP A 86 -0.39 -35.90 -0.74
C TRP A 86 -1.14 -35.51 0.52
N VAL A 87 -2.46 -35.31 0.48
CA VAL A 87 -3.28 -35.12 1.68
C VAL A 87 -3.33 -36.38 2.54
N ARG A 88 -3.32 -37.57 1.93
CA ARG A 88 -3.22 -38.83 2.67
C ARG A 88 -1.90 -38.94 3.45
N MET A 89 -0.82 -38.30 3.00
CA MET A 89 0.43 -38.21 3.78
C MET A 89 0.23 -37.51 5.12
N GLN A 90 -0.75 -36.62 5.28
CA GLN A 90 -1.01 -35.98 6.58
C GLN A 90 -1.44 -36.99 7.64
N HIS A 91 -2.16 -38.02 7.22
CA HIS A 91 -2.88 -38.97 8.07
C HIS A 91 -2.15 -40.31 8.23
N GLN A 92 -1.03 -40.53 7.53
CA GLN A 92 -0.25 -41.76 7.67
C GLN A 92 0.68 -41.72 8.89
N GLY A 93 0.90 -42.88 9.53
CA GLY A 93 1.82 -42.98 10.65
C GLY A 93 1.27 -42.44 11.98
N HIS A 94 2.14 -42.29 12.98
CA HIS A 94 1.73 -41.92 14.34
C HIS A 94 1.51 -40.41 14.49
N SER A 95 0.54 -40.01 15.32
CA SER A 95 0.25 -38.59 15.63
C SER A 95 1.46 -37.76 16.06
N ARG A 96 2.43 -38.34 16.78
CA ARG A 96 3.65 -37.65 17.24
C ARG A 96 4.55 -37.14 16.12
N ASP A 97 4.47 -37.77 14.95
CA ASP A 97 5.33 -37.44 13.79
C ASP A 97 4.67 -36.40 12.88
N ARG A 98 3.60 -35.72 13.32
CA ARG A 98 2.82 -34.78 12.50
C ARG A 98 3.68 -33.65 11.93
N GLU A 99 4.47 -32.95 12.76
CA GLU A 99 5.35 -31.87 12.29
C GLU A 99 6.42 -32.36 11.30
N LYS A 100 6.93 -33.58 11.52
CA LYS A 100 7.87 -34.20 10.58
C LYS A 100 7.18 -34.45 9.23
N ARG A 101 5.94 -34.93 9.23
CA ARG A 101 5.17 -35.13 8.00
C ARG A 101 4.82 -33.83 7.31
N GLU A 102 4.49 -32.77 8.04
CA GLU A 102 4.23 -31.46 7.43
C GLU A 102 5.48 -30.92 6.71
N ARG A 103 6.69 -31.09 7.29
CA ARG A 103 7.96 -30.79 6.60
C ARG A 103 8.19 -31.65 5.36
N GLU A 104 8.06 -32.97 5.47
CA GLU A 104 8.20 -33.88 4.31
C GLU A 104 7.16 -33.57 3.21
N ARG A 105 5.92 -33.23 3.59
CA ARG A 105 4.88 -32.81 2.65
C ARG A 105 5.26 -31.51 1.96
N GLN A 106 5.88 -30.57 2.67
CA GLN A 106 6.36 -29.31 2.11
C GLN A 106 7.49 -29.53 1.09
N GLU A 107 8.38 -30.49 1.32
CA GLU A 107 9.42 -30.86 0.35
C GLU A 107 8.82 -31.50 -0.92
N LEU A 108 7.80 -32.36 -0.75
CA LEU A 108 7.21 -33.12 -1.85
C LEU A 108 6.10 -32.37 -2.61
N ARG A 109 5.67 -31.19 -2.16
CA ARG A 109 4.60 -30.39 -2.79
C ARG A 109 4.86 -30.13 -4.27
N ILE A 110 6.13 -29.92 -4.65
CA ILE A 110 6.56 -29.69 -6.03
C ILE A 110 6.18 -30.83 -6.98
N LEU A 111 6.11 -32.06 -6.48
CA LEU A 111 5.71 -33.22 -7.30
C LEU A 111 4.28 -33.07 -7.79
N VAL A 112 3.39 -32.53 -6.95
CA VAL A 112 2.00 -32.26 -7.30
C VAL A 112 1.92 -31.05 -8.23
N GLY A 113 2.63 -29.95 -7.91
CA GLY A 113 2.66 -28.74 -8.72
C GLY A 113 3.22 -28.94 -10.13
N THR A 114 4.08 -29.94 -10.34
CA THR A 114 4.58 -30.31 -11.68
C THR A 114 3.44 -30.64 -12.66
N ASN A 115 2.28 -31.14 -12.18
CA ASN A 115 1.11 -31.35 -13.04
C ASN A 115 0.56 -30.02 -13.58
N LEU A 116 0.49 -28.99 -12.74
CA LEU A 116 0.01 -27.66 -13.16
C LEU A 116 0.98 -27.03 -14.16
N VAL A 117 2.28 -27.20 -13.94
CA VAL A 117 3.32 -26.78 -14.89
C VAL A 117 3.17 -27.50 -16.22
N ARG A 118 2.81 -28.79 -16.21
CA ARG A 118 2.56 -29.51 -17.45
C ARG A 118 1.32 -28.96 -18.18
N LEU A 119 0.26 -28.63 -17.44
CA LEU A 119 -0.96 -28.03 -18.03
C LEU A 119 -0.68 -26.66 -18.66
N SER A 120 0.18 -25.82 -18.06
CA SER A 120 0.50 -24.51 -18.65
C SER A 120 1.44 -24.57 -19.86
N GLN A 121 2.13 -25.71 -20.07
CA GLN A 121 2.98 -25.96 -21.23
C GLN A 121 2.24 -26.50 -22.44
N LEU A 122 0.95 -26.82 -22.32
CA LEU A 122 0.15 -27.29 -23.43
C LEU A 122 -0.28 -26.09 -24.29
N GLU A 123 0.15 -26.04 -25.54
CA GLU A 123 -0.07 -24.90 -26.43
C GLU A 123 -1.55 -24.75 -26.79
N GLY A 124 -2.28 -25.86 -26.91
CA GLY A 124 -3.72 -25.87 -27.15
C GLY A 124 -4.57 -25.41 -25.96
N VAL A 125 -4.00 -25.15 -24.78
CA VAL A 125 -4.78 -24.59 -23.65
C VAL A 125 -4.94 -23.10 -23.84
N ASN A 126 -5.98 -22.71 -24.56
CA ASN A 126 -6.43 -21.32 -24.66
C ASN A 126 -7.27 -20.89 -23.44
N VAL A 127 -7.63 -19.60 -23.39
CA VAL A 127 -8.33 -19.01 -22.25
C VAL A 127 -9.72 -19.61 -22.02
N GLU A 128 -10.46 -19.99 -23.07
CA GLU A 128 -11.76 -20.65 -22.96
C GLU A 128 -11.64 -22.06 -22.35
N ARG A 129 -10.69 -22.87 -22.83
CA ARG A 129 -10.43 -24.21 -22.29
C ARG A 129 -9.95 -24.13 -20.85
N TYR A 130 -9.11 -23.15 -20.54
CA TYR A 130 -8.70 -22.88 -19.17
C TYR A 130 -9.89 -22.56 -18.26
N LYS A 131 -10.77 -21.64 -18.69
CA LYS A 131 -11.97 -21.22 -17.95
C LYS A 131 -12.96 -22.34 -17.71
N GLN A 132 -13.20 -23.20 -18.70
CA GLN A 132 -14.28 -24.18 -18.67
C GLN A 132 -13.86 -25.55 -18.12
N ILE A 133 -12.59 -25.92 -18.28
CA ILE A 133 -12.11 -27.28 -17.98
C ILE A 133 -10.98 -27.24 -16.94
N VAL A 134 -9.87 -26.59 -17.28
CA VAL A 134 -8.64 -26.69 -16.46
C VAL A 134 -8.80 -26.04 -15.09
N LEU A 135 -9.20 -24.78 -15.03
CA LEU A 135 -9.34 -24.07 -13.75
C LEU A 135 -10.43 -24.69 -12.87
N PRO A 136 -11.65 -24.99 -13.36
CA PRO A 136 -12.66 -25.69 -12.55
C PRO A 136 -12.16 -27.04 -12.03
N GLY A 137 -11.50 -27.84 -12.87
CA GLY A 137 -10.94 -29.14 -12.48
C GLY A 137 -9.87 -29.01 -11.38
N ILE A 138 -9.04 -27.97 -11.43
CA ILE A 138 -8.06 -27.69 -10.37
C ILE A 138 -8.76 -27.21 -9.08
N LEU A 139 -9.64 -26.20 -9.19
CA LEU A 139 -10.33 -25.59 -8.05
C LEU A 139 -11.22 -26.59 -7.31
N GLU A 140 -11.85 -27.51 -8.02
CA GLU A 140 -12.61 -28.61 -7.41
C GLU A 140 -11.73 -29.40 -6.44
N GLN A 141 -10.51 -29.76 -6.83
CA GLN A 141 -9.60 -30.50 -5.95
C GLN A 141 -9.09 -29.63 -4.79
N VAL A 142 -8.86 -28.34 -5.02
CA VAL A 142 -8.40 -27.41 -3.97
C VAL A 142 -9.46 -27.24 -2.90
N VAL A 143 -10.71 -26.97 -3.27
CA VAL A 143 -11.80 -26.77 -2.30
C VAL A 143 -12.12 -28.08 -1.56
N ASN A 144 -12.16 -29.20 -2.27
CA ASN A 144 -12.56 -30.49 -1.70
C ASN A 144 -11.47 -31.17 -0.85
N CYS A 145 -10.19 -30.79 -0.98
CA CYS A 145 -9.12 -31.46 -0.23
C CYS A 145 -9.13 -31.16 1.27
N ARG A 146 -9.74 -30.04 1.69
CA ARG A 146 -9.91 -29.60 3.09
C ARG A 146 -8.63 -29.65 3.93
N ASP A 147 -7.47 -29.49 3.29
CA ASP A 147 -6.15 -29.48 3.93
C ASP A 147 -5.47 -28.14 3.70
N ALA A 148 -5.16 -27.42 4.79
CA ALA A 148 -4.67 -26.04 4.71
C ALA A 148 -3.34 -25.91 3.97
N LEU A 149 -2.38 -26.81 4.25
CA LEU A 149 -1.07 -26.83 3.59
C LEU A 149 -1.22 -27.02 2.07
N ALA A 150 -2.15 -27.91 1.67
CA ALA A 150 -2.41 -28.17 0.27
C ALA A 150 -3.06 -27.01 -0.45
N GLN A 151 -4.07 -26.41 0.17
CA GLN A 151 -4.78 -25.27 -0.40
C GLN A 151 -3.88 -24.06 -0.59
N GLU A 152 -3.04 -23.75 0.41
CA GLU A 152 -2.10 -22.62 0.34
C GLU A 152 -1.13 -22.79 -0.84
N TYR A 153 -0.42 -23.91 -0.90
CA TYR A 153 0.53 -24.16 -1.98
C TYR A 153 -0.12 -24.21 -3.36
N LEU A 154 -1.26 -24.90 -3.50
CA LEU A 154 -1.89 -25.08 -4.81
C LEU A 154 -2.45 -23.78 -5.36
N MET A 155 -3.04 -22.93 -4.52
CA MET A 155 -3.55 -21.63 -4.95
C MET A 155 -2.41 -20.70 -5.40
N GLU A 156 -1.31 -20.64 -4.66
CA GLU A 156 -0.11 -19.90 -5.08
C GLU A 156 0.49 -20.47 -6.37
N CYS A 157 0.51 -21.81 -6.50
CA CYS A 157 1.03 -22.47 -7.70
C CYS A 157 0.19 -22.15 -8.94
N ILE A 158 -1.15 -22.05 -8.83
CA ILE A 158 -2.01 -21.59 -9.92
C ILE A 158 -1.62 -20.17 -10.36
N ILE A 159 -1.43 -19.25 -9.40
CA ILE A 159 -1.00 -17.88 -9.69
C ILE A 159 0.37 -17.86 -10.34
N GLN A 160 1.31 -18.70 -9.93
CA GLN A 160 2.68 -18.67 -10.45
C GLN A 160 2.81 -19.29 -11.85
N VAL A 161 2.04 -20.33 -12.15
CA VAL A 161 2.30 -21.21 -13.30
C VAL A 161 1.53 -20.83 -14.56
N PHE A 162 0.30 -20.33 -14.40
CA PHE A 162 -0.55 -19.96 -15.53
C PHE A 162 -0.34 -18.49 -15.94
N PRO A 163 -0.49 -18.12 -17.22
CA PRO A 163 -0.26 -16.76 -17.71
C PRO A 163 -1.25 -15.72 -17.16
N ASP A 164 -0.89 -14.44 -17.22
CA ASP A 164 -1.65 -13.31 -16.66
C ASP A 164 -3.01 -13.12 -17.34
N GLU A 165 -3.06 -13.38 -18.66
CA GLU A 165 -4.28 -13.32 -19.48
C GLU A 165 -5.38 -14.25 -18.96
N PHE A 166 -4.98 -15.41 -18.41
CA PHE A 166 -5.94 -16.36 -17.84
C PHE A 166 -6.49 -15.82 -16.53
N HIS A 167 -5.62 -15.31 -15.66
CA HIS A 167 -6.02 -14.75 -14.36
C HIS A 167 -7.02 -13.62 -14.53
N LEU A 168 -6.77 -12.68 -15.45
CA LEU A 168 -7.67 -11.57 -15.75
C LEU A 168 -9.09 -12.04 -16.08
N GLN A 169 -9.22 -13.14 -16.83
CA GLN A 169 -10.50 -13.70 -17.25
C GLN A 169 -11.16 -14.60 -16.21
N THR A 170 -10.46 -14.92 -15.12
CA THR A 170 -10.92 -15.86 -14.08
C THR A 170 -10.83 -15.33 -12.64
N LEU A 171 -10.64 -14.03 -12.44
CA LEU A 171 -10.54 -13.43 -11.10
C LEU A 171 -11.73 -13.78 -10.20
N ASN A 172 -12.95 -13.64 -10.71
CA ASN A 172 -14.15 -13.91 -9.93
C ASN A 172 -14.25 -15.37 -9.46
N PRO A 173 -14.15 -16.40 -10.33
CA PRO A 173 -14.06 -17.79 -9.90
C PRO A 173 -12.92 -18.06 -8.90
N PHE A 174 -11.73 -17.51 -9.15
CA PHE A 174 -10.56 -17.74 -8.30
C PHE A 174 -10.75 -17.15 -6.89
N LEU A 175 -11.22 -15.90 -6.78
CA LEU A 175 -11.43 -15.23 -5.50
C LEU A 175 -12.62 -15.81 -4.72
N ARG A 176 -13.65 -16.33 -5.41
CA ARG A 176 -14.70 -17.12 -4.76
C ARG A 176 -14.13 -18.41 -4.17
N ALA A 177 -13.23 -19.09 -4.88
CA ALA A 177 -12.55 -20.26 -4.33
C ALA A 177 -11.67 -19.90 -3.12
N CYS A 178 -11.02 -18.72 -3.09
CA CYS A 178 -10.32 -18.20 -1.91
C CYS A 178 -11.25 -18.08 -0.67
N ALA A 179 -12.51 -17.69 -0.88
CA ALA A 179 -13.49 -17.60 0.20
C ALA A 179 -13.90 -18.97 0.78
N GLU A 180 -13.77 -20.04 -0.01
CA GLU A 180 -14.12 -21.43 0.37
C GLU A 180 -12.95 -22.23 0.99
N LEU A 181 -11.73 -21.67 1.00
CA LEU A 181 -10.56 -22.34 1.58
C LEU A 181 -10.73 -22.54 3.09
N HIS A 182 -10.05 -23.55 3.62
CA HIS A 182 -9.97 -23.88 5.04
C HIS A 182 -9.52 -22.66 5.87
N GLN A 183 -10.05 -22.50 7.08
CA GLN A 183 -9.86 -21.30 7.91
C GLN A 183 -8.37 -21.01 8.19
N ASN A 184 -7.57 -22.05 8.43
CA ASN A 184 -6.14 -21.94 8.71
C ASN A 184 -5.24 -21.62 7.50
N VAL A 185 -5.79 -21.42 6.30
CA VAL A 185 -5.01 -21.03 5.12
C VAL A 185 -4.67 -19.55 5.20
N ASN A 186 -3.41 -19.19 4.93
CA ASN A 186 -3.01 -17.79 4.83
C ASN A 186 -3.48 -17.16 3.50
N VAL A 187 -4.76 -16.82 3.43
CA VAL A 187 -5.36 -16.25 2.21
C VAL A 187 -4.80 -14.88 1.87
N LYS A 188 -4.29 -14.14 2.86
CA LYS A 188 -3.63 -12.86 2.64
C LYS A 188 -2.51 -12.99 1.62
N ASN A 189 -1.60 -13.93 1.82
CA ASN A 189 -0.45 -14.12 0.93
C ASN A 189 -0.87 -14.47 -0.51
N ILE A 190 -1.90 -15.31 -0.65
CA ILE A 190 -2.46 -15.69 -1.96
C ILE A 190 -3.00 -14.47 -2.71
N ILE A 191 -3.79 -13.63 -2.04
CA ILE A 191 -4.39 -12.44 -2.66
C ILE A 191 -3.33 -11.39 -2.99
N ILE A 192 -2.38 -11.15 -2.08
CA ILE A 192 -1.27 -10.21 -2.32
C ILE A 192 -0.44 -10.68 -3.52
N ALA A 193 -0.09 -11.96 -3.60
CA ALA A 193 0.66 -12.51 -4.73
C ALA A 193 -0.06 -12.33 -6.07
N LEU A 194 -1.39 -12.52 -6.10
CA LEU A 194 -2.19 -12.28 -7.30
C LEU A 194 -2.21 -10.79 -7.69
N ILE A 195 -2.46 -9.90 -6.72
CA ILE A 195 -2.49 -8.45 -6.96
C ILE A 195 -1.14 -7.95 -7.45
N ASP A 196 -0.05 -8.32 -6.79
CA ASP A 196 1.31 -7.89 -7.15
C ASP A 196 1.66 -8.35 -8.56
N ARG A 197 1.30 -9.58 -8.91
CA ARG A 197 1.52 -10.11 -10.25
C ARG A 197 0.77 -9.32 -11.32
N LEU A 198 -0.51 -9.02 -11.10
CA LEU A 198 -1.30 -8.22 -12.05
C LEU A 198 -0.85 -6.76 -12.10
N ALA A 199 -0.38 -6.20 -10.99
CA ALA A 199 0.19 -4.85 -10.96
C ALA A 199 1.50 -4.80 -11.78
N LEU A 200 2.33 -5.84 -11.74
CA LEU A 200 3.52 -5.96 -12.61
C LEU A 200 3.12 -6.11 -14.08
N PHE A 201 2.08 -6.89 -14.37
CA PHE A 201 1.55 -7.03 -15.73
C PHE A 201 1.04 -5.69 -16.29
N ALA A 202 0.44 -4.84 -15.45
CA ALA A 202 0.03 -3.49 -15.82
C ALA A 202 1.17 -2.59 -16.30
N HIS A 203 2.37 -2.79 -15.75
CA HIS A 203 3.56 -1.96 -16.03
C HIS A 203 4.41 -2.49 -17.19
N ARG A 204 4.01 -3.60 -17.82
CA ARG A 204 4.80 -4.22 -18.87
C ARG A 204 4.56 -3.49 -20.20
N GLU A 205 5.54 -2.69 -20.63
CA GLU A 205 5.45 -1.85 -21.84
C GLU A 205 5.23 -2.66 -23.13
N ASP A 206 5.84 -3.85 -23.25
CA ASP A 206 5.73 -4.72 -24.44
C ASP A 206 4.56 -5.73 -24.37
N GLY A 207 3.62 -5.54 -23.45
CA GLY A 207 2.48 -6.45 -23.23
C GLY A 207 1.15 -5.87 -23.71
N PRO A 208 0.10 -6.70 -23.81
CA PRO A 208 -1.26 -6.22 -24.10
C PRO A 208 -1.84 -5.34 -22.98
N GLY A 209 -1.19 -5.27 -21.81
CA GLY A 209 -1.64 -4.51 -20.66
C GLY A 209 -2.96 -5.01 -20.08
N ILE A 210 -3.55 -4.26 -19.14
CA ILE A 210 -4.85 -4.60 -18.57
C ILE A 210 -5.97 -4.12 -19.50
N PRO A 211 -6.87 -5.02 -19.96
CA PRO A 211 -8.03 -4.63 -20.75
C PRO A 211 -9.00 -3.73 -19.96
N ALA A 212 -9.50 -2.67 -20.60
CA ALA A 212 -10.35 -1.66 -19.94
C ALA A 212 -11.74 -2.17 -19.51
N ASP A 213 -12.21 -3.27 -20.11
CA ASP A 213 -13.44 -3.96 -19.71
C ASP A 213 -13.31 -4.66 -18.35
N ILE A 214 -12.08 -4.99 -17.94
CA ILE A 214 -11.80 -5.65 -16.67
C ILE A 214 -11.41 -4.60 -15.63
N LYS A 215 -12.41 -4.19 -14.84
CA LYS A 215 -12.23 -3.25 -13.73
C LYS A 215 -11.63 -3.96 -12.52
N LEU A 216 -10.30 -4.12 -12.51
CA LEU A 216 -9.59 -4.85 -11.45
C LEU A 216 -9.92 -4.31 -10.06
N PHE A 217 -9.89 -2.99 -9.91
CA PHE A 217 -10.14 -2.36 -8.61
C PHE A 217 -11.51 -2.74 -8.04
N ASP A 218 -12.58 -2.61 -8.83
CA ASP A 218 -13.95 -2.93 -8.40
C ASP A 218 -14.08 -4.42 -8.03
N ILE A 219 -13.50 -5.31 -8.85
CA ILE A 219 -13.53 -6.76 -8.61
C ILE A 219 -12.77 -7.10 -7.32
N PHE A 220 -11.54 -6.63 -7.16
CA PHE A 220 -10.74 -6.93 -5.97
C PHE A 220 -11.35 -6.30 -4.72
N SER A 221 -11.77 -5.04 -4.75
CA SER A 221 -12.40 -4.38 -3.60
C SER A 221 -13.60 -5.18 -3.09
N GLN A 222 -14.51 -5.59 -3.99
CA GLN A 222 -15.69 -6.37 -3.61
C GLN A 222 -15.35 -7.79 -3.14
N GLN A 223 -14.48 -8.50 -3.86
CA GLN A 223 -14.17 -9.89 -3.55
C GLN A 223 -13.27 -10.02 -2.31
N VAL A 224 -12.30 -9.12 -2.11
CA VAL A 224 -11.48 -9.08 -0.89
C VAL A 224 -12.37 -8.84 0.34
N ALA A 225 -13.32 -7.91 0.27
CA ALA A 225 -14.29 -7.71 1.35
C ALA A 225 -15.11 -8.99 1.63
N THR A 226 -15.53 -9.71 0.57
CA THR A 226 -16.25 -10.98 0.70
C THR A 226 -15.39 -12.07 1.35
N VAL A 227 -14.11 -12.15 0.97
CA VAL A 227 -13.16 -13.10 1.55
C VAL A 227 -12.90 -12.79 3.02
N ILE A 228 -12.70 -11.51 3.39
CA ILE A 228 -12.55 -11.11 4.79
C ILE A 228 -13.80 -11.50 5.59
N GLN A 229 -15.00 -11.29 5.03
CA GLN A 229 -16.26 -11.63 5.69
C GLN A 229 -16.51 -13.15 5.83
N SER A 230 -15.87 -13.99 5.00
CA SER A 230 -15.95 -15.45 5.12
C SER A 230 -14.97 -16.05 6.15
N ARG A 231 -14.00 -15.26 6.61
CA ARG A 231 -13.02 -15.66 7.63
C ARG A 231 -13.59 -15.41 9.02
N GLN A 232 -13.47 -16.41 9.90
CA GLN A 232 -13.99 -16.32 11.26
C GLN A 232 -13.04 -15.56 12.21
N ASP A 233 -11.73 -15.72 12.00
CA ASP A 233 -10.69 -15.20 12.90
C ASP A 233 -9.48 -14.73 12.08
N MET A 234 -9.67 -13.66 11.30
CA MET A 234 -8.60 -13.03 10.54
C MET A 234 -7.98 -11.91 11.38
N PRO A 235 -6.65 -11.92 11.62
CA PRO A 235 -5.99 -10.84 12.34
C PRO A 235 -6.19 -9.49 11.65
N SER A 236 -6.38 -8.42 12.43
CA SER A 236 -6.65 -7.08 11.89
C SER A 236 -5.49 -6.58 11.01
N GLU A 237 -4.25 -6.91 11.33
CA GLU A 237 -3.06 -6.58 10.55
C GLU A 237 -3.09 -7.22 9.15
N ASP A 238 -3.69 -8.41 9.01
CA ASP A 238 -3.84 -9.08 7.73
C ASP A 238 -4.90 -8.40 6.87
N VAL A 239 -5.98 -7.91 7.50
CA VAL A 239 -7.00 -7.10 6.83
C VAL A 239 -6.40 -5.79 6.31
N VAL A 240 -5.61 -5.09 7.12
CA VAL A 240 -4.91 -3.86 6.68
C VAL A 240 -3.88 -4.16 5.60
N SER A 241 -3.15 -5.27 5.69
CA SER A 241 -2.20 -5.70 4.65
C SER A 241 -2.87 -5.86 3.28
N LEU A 242 -4.12 -6.35 3.24
CA LEU A 242 -4.93 -6.43 2.03
C LEU A 242 -5.36 -5.04 1.54
N GLN A 243 -5.68 -4.10 2.45
CA GLN A 243 -5.94 -2.71 2.05
C GLN A 243 -4.70 -2.07 1.44
N VAL A 244 -3.51 -2.37 1.96
CA VAL A 244 -2.25 -1.88 1.38
C VAL A 244 -2.05 -2.38 -0.06
N SER A 245 -2.32 -3.67 -0.32
CA SER A 245 -2.21 -4.19 -1.69
C SER A 245 -3.28 -3.57 -2.61
N LEU A 246 -4.49 -3.29 -2.11
CA LEU A 246 -5.52 -2.57 -2.86
C LEU A 246 -5.14 -1.12 -3.18
N ILE A 247 -4.54 -0.37 -2.24
CA ILE A 247 -4.01 0.98 -2.53
C ILE A 247 -2.92 0.88 -3.58
N ASN A 248 -1.95 -0.03 -3.41
CA ASN A 248 -0.88 -0.21 -4.39
C ASN A 248 -1.42 -0.54 -5.77
N LEU A 249 -2.43 -1.41 -5.87
CA LEU A 249 -3.10 -1.74 -7.13
C LEU A 249 -3.75 -0.50 -7.74
N ALA A 250 -4.51 0.28 -6.96
CA ALA A 250 -5.16 1.49 -7.43
C ALA A 250 -4.14 2.51 -7.96
N MET A 251 -3.05 2.74 -7.21
CA MET A 251 -1.99 3.68 -7.58
C MET A 251 -1.22 3.24 -8.83
N LYS A 252 -0.96 1.94 -8.97
CA LYS A 252 -0.19 1.36 -10.08
C LYS A 252 -1.02 1.24 -11.36
N CYS A 253 -2.25 0.73 -11.26
CA CYS A 253 -3.08 0.45 -12.43
C CYS A 253 -3.93 1.66 -12.85
N TYR A 254 -4.24 2.57 -11.92
CA TYR A 254 -5.11 3.71 -12.18
C TYR A 254 -4.56 5.01 -11.54
N PRO A 255 -3.37 5.50 -11.94
CA PRO A 255 -2.74 6.68 -11.32
C PRO A 255 -3.62 7.94 -11.35
N ASP A 256 -4.46 8.08 -12.39
CA ASP A 256 -5.34 9.24 -12.57
C ASP A 256 -6.58 9.21 -11.65
N ARG A 257 -6.90 8.06 -11.04
CA ARG A 257 -8.14 7.80 -10.29
C ARG A 257 -7.90 7.89 -8.79
N VAL A 258 -7.73 9.12 -8.31
CA VAL A 258 -7.59 9.44 -6.88
C VAL A 258 -8.80 8.95 -6.05
N ASP A 259 -9.97 8.86 -6.67
CA ASP A 259 -11.20 8.36 -6.05
C ASP A 259 -11.10 6.89 -5.61
N TYR A 260 -10.37 6.04 -6.33
CA TYR A 260 -10.14 4.66 -5.92
C TYR A 260 -9.30 4.56 -4.67
N VAL A 261 -8.27 5.40 -4.55
CA VAL A 261 -7.43 5.47 -3.36
C VAL A 261 -8.25 5.92 -2.16
N ASP A 262 -9.03 7.00 -2.31
CA ASP A 262 -9.92 7.48 -1.25
C ASP A 262 -10.96 6.42 -0.85
N LYS A 263 -11.45 5.61 -1.81
CA LYS A 263 -12.38 4.52 -1.51
C LYS A 263 -11.75 3.41 -0.67
N VAL A 264 -10.48 3.08 -0.89
CA VAL A 264 -9.76 2.12 -0.02
C VAL A 264 -9.59 2.69 1.39
N LEU A 265 -9.24 3.98 1.50
CA LEU A 265 -9.13 4.66 2.79
C LEU A 265 -10.47 4.68 3.54
N GLU A 266 -11.57 5.03 2.85
CA GLU A 266 -12.94 4.97 3.38
C GLU A 266 -13.27 3.57 3.90
N THR A 267 -13.01 2.54 3.09
CA THR A 267 -13.25 1.14 3.47
C THR A 267 -12.40 0.74 4.68
N THR A 268 -11.18 1.24 4.79
CA THR A 268 -10.30 0.99 5.94
C THR A 268 -10.86 1.61 7.22
N VAL A 269 -11.38 2.84 7.14
CA VAL A 269 -12.08 3.51 8.26
C VAL A 269 -13.32 2.72 8.67
N GLU A 270 -14.14 2.27 7.71
CA GLU A 270 -15.32 1.44 7.98
C GLU A 270 -14.95 0.12 8.69
N ILE A 271 -13.86 -0.52 8.26
CA ILE A 271 -13.34 -1.75 8.89
C ILE A 271 -12.92 -1.48 10.33
N PHE A 272 -12.15 -0.42 10.59
CA PHE A 272 -11.72 -0.08 11.95
C PHE A 272 -12.88 0.25 12.88
N ASN A 273 -13.88 0.99 12.38
CA ASN A 273 -15.11 1.25 13.12
C ASN A 273 -15.86 -0.04 13.45
N LYS A 274 -15.96 -0.98 12.51
CA LYS A 274 -16.61 -2.28 12.72
C LYS A 274 -15.86 -3.16 13.73
N LEU A 275 -14.53 -3.06 13.74
CA LEU A 275 -13.66 -3.78 14.68
C LEU A 275 -13.57 -3.10 16.06
N ASN A 276 -14.18 -1.92 16.22
CA ASN A 276 -14.14 -1.10 17.44
C ASN A 276 -12.70 -0.85 17.92
N LEU A 277 -11.80 -0.55 16.97
CA LEU A 277 -10.44 -0.12 17.23
C LEU A 277 -10.45 1.38 17.52
N GLU A 278 -9.90 1.80 18.65
CA GLU A 278 -9.87 3.22 19.04
C GLU A 278 -8.44 3.75 19.20
N HIS A 279 -7.53 2.96 19.79
CA HIS A 279 -6.16 3.41 20.06
C HIS A 279 -5.13 2.33 19.72
N ILE A 280 -4.47 2.49 18.57
CA ILE A 280 -3.49 1.53 18.06
C ILE A 280 -2.09 1.97 18.50
N ALA A 281 -1.51 1.22 19.44
CA ALA A 281 -0.16 1.48 19.91
C ALA A 281 0.89 1.28 18.81
N THR A 282 1.95 2.09 18.85
CA THR A 282 3.10 2.05 17.91
C THR A 282 3.74 0.67 17.80
N SER A 283 3.77 -0.08 18.89
CA SER A 283 4.33 -1.44 18.93
C SER A 283 3.48 -2.49 18.19
N SER A 284 2.21 -2.20 17.90
CA SER A 284 1.27 -3.11 17.25
C SER A 284 1.63 -3.34 15.78
N ALA A 285 1.43 -4.58 15.31
CA ALA A 285 1.55 -4.91 13.89
C ALA A 285 0.56 -4.11 13.02
N VAL A 286 -0.62 -3.80 13.56
CA VAL A 286 -1.64 -2.99 12.87
C VAL A 286 -1.13 -1.57 12.63
N SER A 287 -0.42 -0.95 13.60
CA SER A 287 0.14 0.40 13.43
C SER A 287 1.19 0.42 12.32
N LYS A 288 2.05 -0.61 12.25
CA LYS A 288 3.06 -0.73 11.19
C LYS A 288 2.44 -0.83 9.80
N GLU A 289 1.41 -1.65 9.64
CA GLU A 289 0.68 -1.79 8.38
C GLU A 289 -0.11 -0.53 8.01
N LEU A 290 -0.74 0.13 8.99
CA LEU A 290 -1.44 1.40 8.77
C LEU A 290 -0.47 2.53 8.38
N THR A 291 0.70 2.57 9.00
CA THR A 291 1.77 3.51 8.64
C THR A 291 2.21 3.27 7.21
N ARG A 292 2.43 2.00 6.82
CA ARG A 292 2.78 1.63 5.44
C ARG A 292 1.68 2.03 4.45
N LEU A 293 0.42 1.83 4.82
CA LEU A 293 -0.76 2.20 4.03
C LEU A 293 -0.79 3.69 3.73
N LEU A 294 -0.60 4.55 4.74
CA LEU A 294 -0.67 6.00 4.59
C LEU A 294 0.59 6.61 3.95
N LYS A 295 1.75 5.95 4.06
CA LYS A 295 2.97 6.38 3.36
C LYS A 295 2.86 6.24 1.84
N ILE A 296 2.16 5.23 1.33
CA ILE A 296 2.05 4.99 -0.12
C ILE A 296 1.52 6.21 -0.89
N PRO A 297 0.36 6.82 -0.52
CA PRO A 297 -0.10 8.05 -1.17
C PRO A 297 0.90 9.20 -1.07
N VAL A 298 1.53 9.39 0.08
CA VAL A 298 2.51 10.47 0.32
C VAL A 298 3.73 10.30 -0.58
N ASP A 299 4.25 9.08 -0.70
CA ASP A 299 5.45 8.77 -1.48
C ASP A 299 5.20 8.71 -2.98
N THR A 300 3.99 8.33 -3.41
CA THR A 300 3.72 8.09 -4.82
C THR A 300 3.20 9.35 -5.52
N TYR A 301 2.37 10.15 -4.85
CA TYR A 301 1.87 11.39 -5.47
C TYR A 301 2.94 12.49 -5.53
N ASN A 302 3.93 12.47 -4.63
CA ASN A 302 4.98 13.49 -4.47
C ASN A 302 4.46 14.93 -4.24
N ASN A 303 3.14 15.10 -4.14
CA ASN A 303 2.46 16.36 -3.92
C ASN A 303 1.43 16.18 -2.82
N ILE A 304 1.72 16.75 -1.65
CA ILE A 304 0.85 16.67 -0.49
C ILE A 304 -0.54 17.27 -0.76
N LEU A 305 -0.65 18.24 -1.68
CA LEU A 305 -1.93 18.87 -2.00
C LEU A 305 -2.91 17.88 -2.62
N THR A 306 -2.41 16.84 -3.31
CA THR A 306 -3.26 15.74 -3.80
C THR A 306 -3.67 14.83 -2.65
N VAL A 307 -2.77 14.52 -1.72
CA VAL A 307 -3.06 13.72 -0.52
C VAL A 307 -4.11 14.41 0.36
N LEU A 308 -4.04 15.73 0.53
CA LEU A 308 -5.02 16.50 1.30
C LEU A 308 -6.42 16.52 0.68
N ARG A 309 -6.56 16.18 -0.61
CA ARG A 309 -7.88 16.03 -1.25
C ARG A 309 -8.55 14.70 -0.89
N LEU A 310 -7.80 13.74 -0.34
CA LEU A 310 -8.32 12.47 0.15
C LEU A 310 -9.08 12.73 1.45
N LYS A 311 -10.41 12.66 1.38
CA LYS A 311 -11.30 12.98 2.50
C LYS A 311 -11.10 12.04 3.66
N HIS A 312 -10.76 10.77 3.37
CA HIS A 312 -10.66 9.71 4.36
C HIS A 312 -9.22 9.47 4.84
N PHE A 313 -8.26 10.29 4.39
CA PHE A 313 -6.87 10.19 4.85
C PHE A 313 -6.70 10.69 6.30
N HIS A 314 -7.25 11.87 6.62
CA HIS A 314 -7.12 12.45 7.96
C HIS A 314 -7.83 11.62 9.06
N PRO A 315 -9.06 11.10 8.88
CA PRO A 315 -9.71 10.24 9.88
C PRO A 315 -8.86 9.02 10.30
N LEU A 316 -8.02 8.48 9.41
CA LEU A 316 -7.14 7.36 9.76
C LEU A 316 -6.04 7.73 10.77
N PHE A 317 -5.72 9.02 10.91
CA PHE A 317 -4.78 9.48 11.94
C PHE A 317 -5.37 9.38 13.35
N GLU A 318 -6.70 9.42 13.50
CA GLU A 318 -7.34 9.38 14.83
C GLU A 318 -7.12 8.04 15.55
N TYR A 319 -6.86 6.95 14.81
CA TYR A 319 -6.61 5.62 15.38
C TYR A 319 -5.17 5.42 15.85
N PHE A 320 -4.23 6.27 15.44
CA PHE A 320 -2.84 6.18 15.88
C PHE A 320 -2.68 6.74 17.29
N ASP A 321 -1.74 6.16 18.05
CA ASP A 321 -1.24 6.78 19.26
C ASP A 321 -0.42 8.07 18.97
N TYR A 322 -0.10 8.81 20.03
CA TYR A 322 0.71 10.03 19.93
C TYR A 322 2.00 9.83 19.13
N GLU A 323 2.77 8.79 19.45
CA GLU A 323 4.10 8.55 18.84
C GLU A 323 3.99 8.26 17.33
N SER A 324 3.05 7.40 16.91
CA SER A 324 2.80 7.12 15.50
C SER A 324 2.29 8.34 14.74
N ARG A 325 1.38 9.14 15.34
CA ARG A 325 0.90 10.39 14.74
C ARG A 325 2.04 11.40 14.57
N LYS A 326 2.90 11.55 15.58
CA LYS A 326 4.07 12.43 15.55
C LYS A 326 5.05 12.02 14.44
N SER A 327 5.40 10.73 14.40
CA SER A 327 6.30 10.16 13.39
C SER A 327 5.75 10.33 11.96
N MET A 328 4.45 10.04 11.76
CA MET A 328 3.81 10.21 10.45
C MET A 328 3.72 11.69 10.04
N SER A 329 3.51 12.60 11.00
CA SER A 329 3.51 14.05 10.75
C SER A 329 4.89 14.56 10.33
N CYS A 330 5.97 14.10 10.99
CA CYS A 330 7.34 14.39 10.58
C CYS A 330 7.61 13.87 9.17
N TYR A 331 7.13 12.66 8.86
CA TYR A 331 7.29 12.06 7.53
C TYR A 331 6.59 12.89 6.44
N VAL A 332 5.34 13.29 6.68
CA VAL A 332 4.57 14.13 5.76
C VAL A 332 5.27 15.46 5.52
N LEU A 333 5.69 16.16 6.57
CA LEU A 333 6.38 17.43 6.41
C LEU A 333 7.76 17.30 5.76
N SER A 334 8.50 16.22 6.03
CA SER A 334 9.77 15.94 5.35
C SER A 334 9.55 15.80 3.85
N ASN A 335 8.54 15.03 3.44
CA ASN A 335 8.18 14.85 2.04
C ASN A 335 7.80 16.18 1.37
N VAL A 336 7.02 17.03 2.06
CA VAL A 336 6.68 18.38 1.57
C VAL A 336 7.93 19.25 1.35
N LEU A 337 8.90 19.15 2.26
CA LEU A 337 10.17 19.85 2.18
C LEU A 337 11.07 19.31 1.07
N ASP A 338 11.16 18.00 0.92
CA ASP A 338 12.04 17.35 -0.07
C ASP A 338 11.59 17.62 -1.51
N TYR A 339 10.28 17.77 -1.74
CA TYR A 339 9.71 18.14 -3.04
C TYR A 339 9.46 19.64 -3.22
N ASN A 340 9.83 20.48 -2.24
CA ASN A 340 9.59 21.93 -2.25
C ASN A 340 8.15 22.31 -2.64
N THR A 341 7.15 21.61 -2.09
CA THR A 341 5.74 21.88 -2.47
C THR A 341 5.28 23.20 -1.88
N GLU A 342 4.99 24.18 -2.73
CA GLU A 342 4.47 25.49 -2.31
C GLU A 342 3.00 25.41 -1.86
N ILE A 343 2.70 26.08 -0.75
CA ILE A 343 1.35 26.11 -0.17
C ILE A 343 0.77 27.51 -0.33
N VAL A 344 -0.17 27.62 -1.26
CA VAL A 344 -0.62 28.90 -1.83
C VAL A 344 -1.94 29.39 -1.24
N SER A 345 -2.67 28.57 -0.48
CA SER A 345 -3.99 28.91 0.06
C SER A 345 -4.10 28.74 1.57
N GLN A 346 -4.96 29.55 2.19
CA GLN A 346 -5.22 29.52 3.63
C GLN A 346 -5.81 28.16 4.07
N GLU A 347 -6.69 27.59 3.24
CA GLU A 347 -7.35 26.32 3.50
C GLU A 347 -6.36 25.16 3.50
N GLN A 348 -5.38 25.17 2.58
CA GLN A 348 -4.30 24.17 2.53
C GLN A 348 -3.43 24.25 3.79
N VAL A 349 -3.09 25.47 4.24
CA VAL A 349 -2.34 25.66 5.48
C VAL A 349 -3.11 25.10 6.67
N ASP A 350 -4.40 25.42 6.80
CA ASP A 350 -5.20 24.93 7.91
C ASP A 350 -5.26 23.39 7.92
N ALA A 351 -5.48 22.77 6.75
CA ALA A 351 -5.52 21.31 6.61
C ALA A 351 -4.18 20.65 7.00
N ILE A 352 -3.04 21.19 6.57
CA ILE A 352 -1.72 20.64 6.91
C ILE A 352 -1.42 20.84 8.40
N MET A 353 -1.75 22.00 8.97
CA MET A 353 -1.56 22.26 10.40
C MET A 353 -2.40 21.31 11.27
N ASN A 354 -3.63 21.00 10.86
CA ASN A 354 -4.46 20.02 11.56
C ASN A 354 -3.87 18.61 11.48
N LEU A 355 -3.34 18.23 10.32
CA LEU A 355 -2.68 16.94 10.11
C LEU A 355 -1.40 16.80 10.96
N VAL A 356 -0.64 17.88 11.10
CA VAL A 356 0.64 17.94 11.81
C VAL A 356 0.47 18.51 13.22
N SER A 357 -0.75 18.47 13.77
CA SER A 357 -1.11 19.05 15.07
C SER A 357 -0.23 18.55 16.22
N THR A 358 0.23 17.30 16.15
CA THR A 358 1.14 16.69 17.12
C THR A 358 2.52 17.35 17.20
N LEU A 359 2.99 17.99 16.12
CA LEU A 359 4.27 18.72 16.12
C LEU A 359 4.11 20.17 16.53
N ILE A 360 2.92 20.76 16.36
CA ILE A 360 2.69 22.19 16.55
C ILE A 360 1.99 22.54 17.85
N GLN A 361 1.27 21.61 18.48
CA GLN A 361 0.45 21.84 19.68
C GLN A 361 0.57 20.67 20.65
N ASP A 362 0.47 20.97 21.96
CA ASP A 362 0.40 19.92 22.99
C ASP A 362 -0.88 19.10 22.83
N GLN A 363 -0.72 17.78 22.89
CA GLN A 363 -1.83 16.84 22.73
C GLN A 363 -2.28 16.30 24.09
N PRO A 364 -3.57 15.97 24.27
CA PRO A 364 -4.08 15.49 25.55
C PRO A 364 -3.50 14.13 25.97
N ASP A 365 -3.08 13.31 25.00
CA ASP A 365 -2.48 11.99 25.17
C ASP A 365 -0.94 12.01 25.09
N GLN A 366 -0.33 13.19 25.06
CA GLN A 366 1.12 13.34 25.04
C GLN A 366 1.75 12.76 26.33
N PRO A 367 2.85 11.98 26.24
CA PRO A 367 3.57 11.49 27.41
C PRO A 367 4.03 12.63 28.32
N ALA A 368 4.05 12.38 29.63
CA ALA A 368 4.50 13.36 30.62
C ALA A 368 6.04 13.50 30.70
N GLU A 369 6.78 12.57 30.07
CA GLU A 369 8.23 12.66 29.96
C GLU A 369 8.61 13.76 28.98
N ASP A 370 9.56 14.59 29.38
CA ASP A 370 10.11 15.61 28.50
C ASP A 370 10.79 14.91 27.31
N PRO A 371 10.49 15.35 26.06
CA PRO A 371 11.14 14.78 24.89
C PRO A 371 12.64 15.06 24.94
N ASP A 372 13.42 14.21 24.27
CA ASP A 372 14.83 14.47 24.09
C ASP A 372 15.03 15.86 23.44
N PRO A 373 15.89 16.73 24.03
CA PRO A 373 16.05 18.09 23.53
C PRO A 373 16.58 18.18 22.09
N GLU A 374 17.39 17.21 21.65
CA GLU A 374 17.96 17.17 20.31
C GLU A 374 16.89 16.75 19.30
N ASP A 375 16.19 15.64 19.58
CA ASP A 375 15.08 15.18 18.74
C ASP A 375 13.98 16.25 18.61
N PHE A 376 13.62 16.89 19.73
CA PHE A 376 12.64 17.97 19.72
C PHE A 376 13.10 19.19 18.90
N ALA A 377 14.40 19.54 18.99
CA ALA A 377 14.95 20.63 18.21
C ALA A 377 14.94 20.32 16.70
N ASP A 378 15.21 19.09 16.30
CA ASP A 378 15.16 18.65 14.89
C ASP A 378 13.74 18.71 14.34
N GLU A 379 12.76 18.20 15.09
CA GLU A 379 11.34 18.27 14.73
C GLU A 379 10.85 19.72 14.58
N GLN A 380 11.19 20.59 15.53
CA GLN A 380 10.80 22.00 15.46
C GLN A 380 11.56 22.77 14.37
N SER A 381 12.79 22.38 14.06
CA SER A 381 13.55 22.93 12.93
C SER A 381 12.89 22.57 11.60
N LEU A 382 12.34 21.37 11.49
CA LEU A 382 11.58 20.92 10.33
C LEU A 382 10.29 21.73 10.16
N VAL A 383 9.54 21.99 11.24
CA VAL A 383 8.39 22.91 11.21
C VAL A 383 8.82 24.34 10.83
N GLY A 384 9.95 24.82 11.35
CA GLY A 384 10.51 26.13 10.99
C GLY A 384 10.84 26.24 9.50
N ARG A 385 11.43 25.20 8.91
CA ARG A 385 11.71 25.11 7.47
C ARG A 385 10.42 25.11 6.64
N PHE A 386 9.40 24.39 7.10
CA PHE A 386 8.10 24.32 6.43
C PHE A 386 7.44 25.70 6.25
N ILE A 387 7.64 26.63 7.19
CA ILE A 387 7.12 28.01 7.09
C ILE A 387 7.58 28.71 5.81
N HIS A 388 8.79 28.40 5.32
CA HIS A 388 9.31 29.00 4.09
C HIS A 388 8.60 28.50 2.82
N LEU A 389 7.88 27.37 2.88
CA LEU A 389 7.06 26.86 1.77
C LEU A 389 5.64 27.45 1.76
N LEU A 390 5.29 28.22 2.79
CA LEU A 390 4.02 28.95 2.85
C LEU A 390 4.14 30.22 2.01
N HIS A 391 3.95 30.08 0.70
CA HIS A 391 4.10 31.18 -0.26
C HIS A 391 2.90 31.27 -1.20
N SER A 392 2.38 32.48 -1.36
CA SER A 392 1.37 32.83 -2.35
C SER A 392 1.81 34.08 -3.10
N ASP A 393 1.58 34.10 -4.42
CA ASP A 393 1.91 35.25 -5.25
C ASP A 393 1.05 36.47 -4.95
N ASP A 394 -0.18 36.24 -4.49
CA ASP A 394 -1.07 37.31 -4.05
C ASP A 394 -0.69 37.77 -2.63
N PRO A 395 -0.27 39.04 -2.44
CA PRO A 395 0.14 39.55 -1.14
C PRO A 395 -0.96 39.50 -0.07
N ASP A 396 -2.23 39.66 -0.46
CA ASP A 396 -3.36 39.62 0.47
C ASP A 396 -3.62 38.18 0.94
N GLN A 397 -3.54 37.20 0.03
CA GLN A 397 -3.60 35.78 0.36
C GLN A 397 -2.42 35.35 1.22
N GLN A 398 -1.21 35.83 0.93
CA GLN A 398 -0.02 35.59 1.77
C GLN A 398 -0.24 36.09 3.21
N TYR A 399 -0.83 37.27 3.38
CA TYR A 399 -1.16 37.78 4.72
C TYR A 399 -2.17 36.87 5.46
N LYS A 400 -3.18 36.31 4.77
CA LYS A 400 -4.14 35.37 5.37
C LYS A 400 -3.47 34.05 5.79
N ILE A 401 -2.54 33.56 4.97
CA ILE A 401 -1.71 32.38 5.27
C ILE A 401 -0.91 32.61 6.55
N LEU A 402 -0.19 33.73 6.64
CA LEU A 402 0.62 34.06 7.81
C LEU A 402 -0.22 34.20 9.09
N ASN A 403 -1.42 34.79 9.00
CA ASN A 403 -2.35 34.88 10.15
C ASN A 403 -2.82 33.50 10.61
N THR A 404 -3.11 32.60 9.68
CA THR A 404 -3.58 31.24 9.99
C THR A 404 -2.44 30.42 10.60
N ALA A 405 -1.25 30.49 10.03
CA ALA A 405 -0.05 29.90 10.61
C ALA A 405 0.23 30.45 12.02
N ARG A 406 0.09 31.77 12.23
CA ARG A 406 0.27 32.40 13.55
C ARG A 406 -0.69 31.88 14.60
N LYS A 407 -1.95 31.66 14.22
CA LYS A 407 -2.99 31.11 15.10
C LYS A 407 -2.61 29.72 15.57
N HIS A 408 -2.21 28.85 14.65
CA HIS A 408 -1.79 27.48 14.93
C HIS A 408 -0.51 27.41 15.77
N PHE A 409 0.57 28.09 15.36
CA PHE A 409 1.83 28.10 16.11
C PHE A 409 1.71 28.80 17.46
N GLY A 410 0.82 29.79 17.58
CA GLY A 410 0.56 30.47 18.85
C GLY A 410 -0.02 29.58 19.93
N ALA A 411 -0.70 28.50 19.56
CA ALA A 411 -1.22 27.50 20.48
C ALA A 411 -0.16 26.46 20.92
N GLY A 412 1.05 26.50 20.35
CA GLY A 412 2.09 25.49 20.55
C GLY A 412 2.87 25.53 21.86
N GLY A 413 2.56 26.48 22.74
CA GLY A 413 3.24 26.65 24.02
C GLY A 413 4.65 27.25 23.92
N ASN A 414 5.22 27.58 25.08
CA ASN A 414 6.49 28.35 25.17
C ASN A 414 7.69 27.62 24.54
N GLN A 415 7.69 26.28 24.57
CA GLN A 415 8.82 25.49 24.05
C GLN A 415 8.90 25.47 22.53
N ARG A 416 7.77 25.48 21.79
CA ARG A 416 7.74 25.39 20.32
C ARG A 416 7.85 26.76 19.66
N ILE A 417 7.22 27.78 20.26
CA ILE A 417 7.15 29.11 19.64
C ILE A 417 8.53 29.74 19.39
N ARG A 418 9.55 29.35 20.17
CA ARG A 418 10.93 29.82 19.99
C ARG A 418 11.52 29.45 18.62
N PHE A 419 11.04 28.37 17.99
CA PHE A 419 11.50 27.89 16.70
C PHE A 419 10.57 28.33 15.56
N THR A 420 9.25 28.37 15.81
CA THR A 420 8.25 28.57 14.76
C THR A 420 7.88 30.03 14.51
N LEU A 421 7.87 30.89 15.55
CA LEU A 421 7.50 32.30 15.36
C LEU A 421 8.58 33.16 14.69
N PRO A 422 9.91 32.96 14.89
CA PRO A 422 10.90 33.77 14.21
C PRO A 422 10.83 33.67 12.68
N PRO A 423 10.78 32.47 12.04
CA PRO A 423 10.60 32.36 10.60
C PRO A 423 9.32 33.06 10.10
N LEU A 424 8.25 33.01 10.88
CA LEU A 424 6.99 33.68 10.56
C LEU A 424 7.11 35.21 10.59
N VAL A 425 7.87 35.77 11.53
CA VAL A 425 8.17 37.21 11.60
C VAL A 425 9.00 37.63 10.39
N PHE A 426 10.02 36.85 10.01
CA PHE A 426 10.80 37.13 8.80
C PHE A 426 9.95 37.06 7.52
N ALA A 427 9.07 36.06 7.40
CA ALA A 427 8.13 35.96 6.29
C ALA A 427 7.16 37.15 6.24
N ALA A 428 6.73 37.67 7.40
CA ALA A 428 5.93 38.89 7.49
C ALA A 428 6.70 40.13 7.01
N TYR A 429 7.99 40.27 7.37
CA TYR A 429 8.81 41.38 6.87
C TYR A 429 9.04 41.29 5.36
N GLN A 430 9.30 40.10 4.81
CA GLN A 430 9.39 39.89 3.36
C GLN A 430 8.09 40.31 2.65
N LEU A 431 6.93 39.97 3.22
CA LEU A 431 5.64 40.42 2.70
C LEU A 431 5.50 41.94 2.73
N ALA A 432 5.99 42.62 3.78
CA ALA A 432 5.98 44.07 3.85
C ALA A 432 6.82 44.72 2.74
N PHE A 433 7.98 44.16 2.40
CA PHE A 433 8.76 44.58 1.23
C PHE A 433 8.01 44.35 -0.09
N ARG A 434 7.32 43.22 -0.24
CA ARG A 434 6.50 42.92 -1.43
C ARG A 434 5.37 43.95 -1.62
N TYR A 435 4.75 44.42 -0.54
CA TYR A 435 3.77 45.51 -0.62
C TYR A 435 4.40 46.83 -1.07
N LYS A 436 5.62 47.14 -0.64
CA LYS A 436 6.36 48.33 -1.08
C LYS A 436 6.67 48.27 -2.57
N GLU A 437 7.11 47.12 -3.08
CA GLU A 437 7.35 46.92 -4.51
C GLU A 437 6.07 47.14 -5.34
N ASN A 438 4.93 46.73 -4.79
CA ASN A 438 3.61 46.92 -5.39
C ASN A 438 2.96 48.29 -5.09
N SER A 439 3.70 49.26 -4.54
CA SER A 439 3.19 50.59 -4.15
C SER A 439 2.51 51.36 -5.29
N LYS A 440 2.89 51.10 -6.55
CA LYS A 440 2.28 51.74 -7.73
C LYS A 440 0.91 51.17 -8.10
N VAL A 441 0.58 49.97 -7.61
CA VAL A 441 -0.63 49.22 -7.96
C VAL A 441 -1.65 49.26 -6.84
N ASP A 442 -1.21 49.26 -5.59
CA ASP A 442 -2.08 49.23 -4.40
C ASP A 442 -1.98 50.53 -3.59
N ASP A 443 -2.97 51.41 -3.73
CA ASP A 443 -3.06 52.67 -2.96
C ASP A 443 -3.14 52.48 -1.43
N LYS A 444 -3.42 51.26 -0.96
CA LYS A 444 -3.53 50.92 0.47
C LYS A 444 -2.29 50.21 1.02
N TRP A 445 -1.20 50.13 0.26
CA TRP A 445 0.02 49.41 0.66
C TRP A 445 0.54 49.86 2.03
N GLU A 446 0.54 51.15 2.33
CA GLU A 446 1.04 51.70 3.61
C GLU A 446 0.22 51.20 4.82
N LYS A 447 -1.11 51.19 4.70
CA LYS A 447 -2.00 50.66 5.75
C LYS A 447 -1.81 49.16 5.94
N LYS A 448 -1.52 48.42 4.87
CA LYS A 448 -1.22 46.99 4.93
C LYS A 448 0.14 46.74 5.60
N CYS A 449 1.16 47.53 5.29
CA CYS A 449 2.46 47.49 5.99
C CYS A 449 2.29 47.75 7.49
N GLN A 450 1.54 48.79 7.90
CA GLN A 450 1.26 49.05 9.32
C GLN A 450 0.62 47.84 10.03
N LYS A 451 -0.34 47.17 9.37
CA LYS A 451 -0.96 45.95 9.91
C LYS A 451 0.05 44.80 10.05
N ILE A 452 0.95 44.63 9.08
CA ILE A 452 2.00 43.61 9.12
C ILE A 452 2.97 43.86 10.28
N PHE A 453 3.39 45.12 10.49
CA PHE A 453 4.25 45.46 11.62
C PHE A 453 3.54 45.28 12.97
N SER A 454 2.23 45.59 13.05
CA SER A 454 1.43 45.26 14.24
C SER A 454 1.34 43.75 14.49
N PHE A 455 1.14 42.96 13.42
CA PHE A 455 1.18 41.49 13.48
C PHE A 455 2.56 40.97 13.94
N ALA A 456 3.65 41.51 13.41
CA ALA A 456 5.00 41.16 13.81
C ALA A 456 5.26 41.53 15.28
N HIS A 457 4.84 42.72 15.72
CA HIS A 457 4.93 43.14 17.13
C HIS A 457 4.19 42.16 18.04
N GLN A 458 2.93 41.85 17.77
CA GLN A 458 2.15 40.88 18.57
C GLN A 458 2.80 39.49 18.59
N THR A 459 3.42 39.10 17.48
CA THR A 459 4.13 37.82 17.36
C THR A 459 5.41 37.80 18.21
N ILE A 460 6.21 38.87 18.16
CA ILE A 460 7.41 39.02 18.97
C ILE A 460 7.05 39.16 20.45
N SER A 461 5.99 39.90 20.81
CA SER A 461 5.52 40.02 22.19
C SER A 461 5.14 38.66 22.81
N ALA A 462 4.67 37.70 22.00
CA ALA A 462 4.42 36.36 22.50
C ALA A 462 5.71 35.60 22.86
N LEU A 463 6.82 35.87 22.14
CA LEU A 463 8.13 35.33 22.49
C LEU A 463 8.68 35.93 23.79
N ILE A 464 8.42 37.23 24.04
CA ILE A 464 8.77 37.89 25.31
C ILE A 464 8.03 37.24 26.48
N LYS A 465 6.73 36.96 26.30
CA LYS A 465 5.91 36.26 27.31
C LYS A 465 6.39 34.83 27.60
N ALA A 466 7.13 34.22 26.68
CA ALA A 466 7.77 32.94 26.89
C ALA A 466 9.19 33.05 27.50
N GLU A 467 9.51 34.20 28.09
CA GLU A 467 10.76 34.46 28.82
C GLU A 467 12.03 34.34 27.97
N LEU A 468 11.92 34.53 26.65
CA LEU A 468 13.08 34.61 25.75
C LEU A 468 13.63 36.04 25.76
N ALA A 469 14.88 36.21 26.22
CA ALA A 469 15.47 37.54 26.32
C ALA A 469 16.11 38.02 25.00
N GLU A 470 16.98 37.20 24.40
CA GLU A 470 17.82 37.64 23.28
C GLU A 470 17.14 37.56 21.91
N LEU A 471 16.26 36.58 21.71
CA LEU A 471 15.61 36.35 20.41
C LEU A 471 14.62 37.48 20.05
N PRO A 472 13.71 37.93 20.94
CA PRO A 472 12.81 39.05 20.64
C PRO A 472 13.57 40.36 20.39
N LEU A 473 14.66 40.59 21.12
CA LEU A 473 15.52 41.75 20.95
C LEU A 473 16.03 41.86 19.51
N ARG A 474 16.61 40.77 18.99
CA ARG A 474 17.11 40.70 17.62
C ARG A 474 15.99 40.86 16.59
N LEU A 475 14.82 40.28 16.84
CA LEU A 475 13.66 40.40 15.94
C LEU A 475 13.09 41.82 15.91
N PHE A 476 13.01 42.52 17.05
CA PHE A 476 12.59 43.93 17.09
C PHE A 476 13.60 44.85 16.41
N LEU A 477 14.91 44.64 16.63
CA LEU A 477 15.95 45.37 15.91
C LEU A 477 15.80 45.19 14.39
N GLN A 478 15.61 43.95 13.93
CA GLN A 478 15.38 43.67 12.52
C GLN A 478 14.08 44.31 12.00
N GLY A 479 13.03 44.32 12.81
CA GLY A 479 11.78 45.00 12.49
C GLY A 479 11.92 46.52 12.37
N ALA A 480 12.70 47.15 13.26
CA ALA A 480 13.00 48.57 13.18
C ALA A 480 13.80 48.92 11.91
N LEU A 481 14.78 48.08 11.55
CA LEU A 481 15.51 48.20 10.28
C LEU A 481 14.58 48.06 9.07
N ALA A 482 13.75 47.01 9.04
CA ALA A 482 12.79 46.79 7.96
C ALA A 482 11.77 47.95 7.84
N ALA A 483 11.27 48.48 8.96
CA ALA A 483 10.37 49.63 8.95
C ALA A 483 11.05 50.88 8.37
N GLY A 484 12.29 51.14 8.80
CA GLY A 484 13.10 52.26 8.30
C GLY A 484 13.41 52.16 6.80
N GLU A 485 13.72 50.96 6.30
CA GLU A 485 13.95 50.74 4.87
C GLU A 485 12.67 50.86 4.04
N ILE A 486 11.52 50.43 4.56
CA ILE A 486 10.27 50.45 3.80
C ILE A 486 9.73 51.88 3.61
N GLY A 487 9.75 52.71 4.66
CA GLY A 487 9.43 54.13 4.56
C GLY A 487 7.94 54.45 4.32
N PHE A 488 7.02 53.74 4.98
CA PHE A 488 5.56 54.03 4.93
C PHE A 488 5.18 55.16 5.91
N GLU A 489 4.13 55.95 5.67
CA GLU A 489 3.77 57.19 6.40
C GLU A 489 4.02 57.26 7.94
N ASN A 490 3.86 56.15 8.69
CA ASN A 490 4.07 56.06 10.15
C ASN A 490 5.32 55.24 10.58
N HIS A 491 6.28 55.03 9.68
CA HIS A 491 7.39 54.10 9.90
C HIS A 491 8.32 54.54 11.03
N GLU A 492 8.56 55.84 11.21
CA GLU A 492 9.42 56.37 12.27
C GLU A 492 8.88 56.06 13.66
N THR A 493 7.57 56.20 13.86
CA THR A 493 6.89 55.88 15.12
C THR A 493 6.98 54.38 15.41
N VAL A 494 6.75 53.54 14.41
CA VAL A 494 6.83 52.07 14.55
C VAL A 494 8.28 51.62 14.85
N ALA A 495 9.25 52.18 14.14
CA ALA A 495 10.66 51.89 14.37
C ALA A 495 11.11 52.33 15.77
N TYR A 496 10.69 53.53 16.20
CA TYR A 496 10.96 54.02 17.55
C TYR A 496 10.31 53.13 18.62
N GLU A 497 9.05 52.70 18.41
CA GLU A 497 8.37 51.78 19.31
C GLU A 497 9.15 50.46 19.44
N PHE A 498 9.59 49.86 18.33
CA PHE A 498 10.38 48.63 18.35
C PHE A 498 11.73 48.81 19.06
N MET A 499 12.42 49.94 18.82
CA MET A 499 13.66 50.30 19.52
C MET A 499 13.45 50.56 21.02
N SER A 500 12.29 51.10 21.40
CA SER A 500 11.95 51.32 22.80
C SER A 500 11.73 49.98 23.52
N GLN A 501 11.04 49.01 22.89
CA GLN A 501 10.87 47.66 23.43
C GLN A 501 12.21 46.94 23.61
N VAL A 502 13.14 47.11 22.65
CA VAL A 502 14.53 46.62 22.75
C VAL A 502 15.24 47.20 23.98
N SER A 503 15.09 48.49 24.23
CA SER A 503 15.73 49.17 25.36
C SER A 503 15.14 48.71 26.71
N VAL A 504 13.84 48.47 26.75
CA VAL A 504 13.15 47.94 27.95
C VAL A 504 13.59 46.52 28.28
N GLN A 505 13.91 45.70 27.28
CA GLN A 505 14.32 44.31 27.49
C GLN A 505 15.80 44.15 27.88
N LEU A 506 16.63 45.17 27.64
CA LEU A 506 18.05 45.21 28.05
C LEU A 506 18.25 45.69 29.49
N LEU A 507 17.25 46.39 30.04
CA LEU A 507 17.20 46.87 31.43
C LEU A 507 16.53 45.83 32.33
#